data_AF-A0A178WML6-F1
#
_entry.id   AF-A0A178WML6-F1
#
_cell.length_a   1.000
_cell.length_b   1.000
_cell.length_c   1.000
_cell.angle_alpha   90.00
_cell.angle_beta   90.00
_cell.angle_gamma   90.00
#
_symmetry.space_group_name_H-M   'P 1'
#
loop_
_entity.id
_entity.type
_entity.pdbx_description
1 polymer ?
#
loop_
_entity_poly.entity_id
_entity_poly.type
_entity_poly.pdbx_seq_one_letter_code
_entity_poly.pdbx_strand_id
1 'polypeptide(L)'
;MREKVYADVGEVASSLLSKPSGSLHIEPEICLKCGSRCDIENSHAEVNKAWNHMRRVEELMNSGRANYSVLSDCSRSIAVLRTFLHMYNKDIADAEDKVAQACYLAGELVDARKHCEASIKILKRLYEDEHVVIGNEMVKLASIQLASGDSSGAWDTTKRSSQIFSKYYGSHAETLFSYLPCLKQETAKAVNLSTS
;
A
#
# COMPACT_ATOMS: atom_id res chain seq x y z
N MET A 1 0.42 -46.96 -10.54
CA MET A 1 0.79 -45.57 -10.83
C MET A 1 -0.13 -45.07 -11.92
N ARG A 2 -0.89 -43.99 -11.69
CA ARG A 2 -1.77 -43.38 -12.70
C ARG A 2 -1.07 -42.09 -13.15
N GLU A 3 -0.52 -42.08 -14.36
CA GLU A 3 0.03 -40.88 -14.97
C GLU A 3 -1.08 -39.86 -15.18
N LYS A 4 -0.90 -38.65 -14.65
CA LYS A 4 -1.73 -37.50 -14.98
C LYS A 4 -1.25 -36.97 -16.32
N VAL A 5 -2.04 -37.21 -17.37
CA VAL A 5 -1.88 -36.56 -18.67
C VAL A 5 -2.18 -35.08 -18.46
N TYR A 6 -1.16 -34.23 -18.50
CA TYR A 6 -1.35 -32.79 -18.54
C TYR A 6 -1.70 -32.43 -19.99
N ALA A 7 -2.86 -31.80 -20.18
CA ALA A 7 -3.25 -31.27 -21.48
C ALA A 7 -2.19 -30.26 -21.94
N ASP A 8 -1.73 -30.43 -23.18
CA ASP A 8 -0.77 -29.54 -23.81
C ASP A 8 -1.37 -28.13 -23.94
N VAL A 9 -0.56 -27.10 -23.74
CA VAL A 9 -1.01 -25.70 -23.80
C VAL A 9 -1.63 -25.39 -25.16
N GLY A 10 -1.13 -26.02 -26.23
CA GLY A 10 -1.69 -25.91 -27.58
C GLY A 10 -3.08 -26.54 -27.70
N GLU A 11 -3.34 -27.65 -27.02
CA GLU A 11 -4.63 -28.33 -27.00
C GLU A 11 -5.68 -27.52 -26.21
N VAL A 12 -5.30 -26.96 -25.07
CA VAL A 12 -6.17 -26.08 -24.26
C VAL A 12 -6.51 -24.80 -25.02
N ALA A 13 -5.51 -24.15 -25.64
CA ALA A 13 -5.71 -22.94 -26.44
C ALA A 13 -6.61 -23.21 -27.65
N SER A 14 -6.41 -24.33 -28.34
CA SER A 14 -7.23 -24.73 -29.49
C SER A 14 -8.67 -25.04 -29.07
N SER A 15 -8.90 -25.65 -27.91
CA SER A 15 -10.24 -25.92 -27.38
C SER A 15 -11.00 -24.63 -26.97
N LEU A 16 -10.28 -23.62 -26.47
CA LEU A 16 -10.84 -22.31 -26.12
C LEU A 16 -11.19 -21.46 -27.36
N LEU A 17 -10.43 -21.60 -28.45
CA LEU A 17 -10.62 -20.85 -29.70
C LEU A 17 -11.60 -21.52 -30.67
N SER A 18 -11.74 -22.85 -30.62
CA SER A 18 -12.62 -23.63 -31.52
C SER A 18 -14.07 -23.70 -31.05
N LYS A 19 -14.33 -23.49 -29.75
CA LYS A 19 -15.68 -23.23 -29.26
C LYS A 19 -15.89 -21.72 -29.33
N PRO A 20 -16.84 -21.20 -30.13
CA PRO A 20 -17.27 -19.83 -29.97
C PRO A 20 -18.00 -19.77 -28.62
N SER A 21 -17.23 -19.61 -27.55
CA SER A 21 -17.71 -19.01 -26.32
C SER A 21 -18.44 -17.76 -26.80
N GLY A 22 -19.77 -17.72 -26.63
CA GLY A 22 -20.63 -16.73 -27.27
C GLY A 22 -20.00 -15.35 -27.26
N SER A 23 -20.10 -14.61 -28.38
CA SER A 23 -19.39 -13.34 -28.59
C SER A 23 -19.28 -12.58 -27.28
N LEU A 24 -18.05 -12.44 -26.77
CA LEU A 24 -17.82 -11.60 -25.59
C LEU A 24 -18.27 -10.21 -26.02
N HIS A 25 -19.50 -9.83 -25.65
CA HIS A 25 -20.06 -8.51 -25.90
C HIS A 25 -19.32 -7.56 -24.93
N ILE A 26 -18.09 -7.19 -25.33
CA ILE A 26 -17.29 -6.19 -24.63
C ILE A 26 -17.83 -4.84 -25.09
N GLU A 27 -18.91 -4.43 -24.45
CA GLU A 27 -19.43 -3.08 -24.60
C GLU A 27 -18.76 -2.17 -23.57
N PRO A 28 -18.35 -0.94 -23.95
CA PRO A 28 -17.97 0.08 -23.00
C PRO A 28 -19.06 0.23 -21.93
N GLU A 29 -18.67 0.50 -20.68
CA GLU A 29 -19.60 0.64 -19.54
C GLU A 29 -20.35 -0.63 -19.14
N ILE A 30 -20.00 -1.83 -19.61
CA ILE A 30 -20.64 -3.08 -19.13
C ILE A 30 -19.67 -3.91 -18.30
N CYS A 31 -20.09 -4.31 -17.10
CA CYS A 31 -19.31 -5.17 -16.22
C CYS A 31 -19.15 -6.57 -16.82
N LEU A 32 -17.91 -7.00 -17.07
CA LEU A 32 -17.60 -8.32 -17.62
C LEU A 32 -18.02 -9.49 -16.71
N LYS A 33 -18.29 -9.23 -15.43
CA LYS A 33 -18.66 -10.27 -14.45
C LYS A 33 -20.18 -10.48 -14.36
N CYS A 34 -20.97 -9.41 -14.35
CA CYS A 34 -22.41 -9.48 -14.08
C CYS A 34 -23.28 -8.80 -15.14
N GLY A 35 -22.70 -8.19 -16.17
CA GLY A 35 -23.43 -7.53 -17.25
C GLY A 35 -24.13 -6.22 -16.85
N SER A 36 -23.95 -5.73 -15.62
CA SER A 36 -24.51 -4.45 -15.19
C SER A 36 -23.82 -3.29 -15.87
N ARG A 37 -24.56 -2.20 -16.13
CA ARG A 37 -23.96 -0.95 -16.58
C ARG A 37 -23.12 -0.31 -15.46
N CYS A 38 -21.90 0.08 -15.79
CA CYS A 38 -20.93 0.75 -14.95
C CYS A 38 -20.74 2.17 -15.50
N ASP A 39 -21.14 3.17 -14.72
CA ASP A 39 -20.85 4.56 -15.04
C ASP A 39 -19.37 4.84 -14.75
N ILE A 40 -18.52 4.56 -15.76
CA ILE A 40 -17.07 4.71 -15.67
C ILE A 40 -16.73 6.19 -15.53
N GLU A 41 -17.42 7.10 -16.22
CA GLU A 41 -17.17 8.54 -16.15
C GLU A 41 -17.40 9.08 -14.74
N ASN A 42 -18.54 8.74 -14.12
CA ASN A 42 -18.81 9.11 -12.73
C ASN A 42 -17.82 8.46 -11.77
N SER A 43 -17.47 7.18 -11.98
CA SER A 43 -16.47 6.49 -11.14
C SER A 43 -15.12 7.23 -11.17
N HIS A 44 -14.65 7.61 -12.36
CA HIS A 44 -13.42 8.39 -12.52
C HIS A 44 -13.54 9.78 -11.88
N ALA A 45 -14.69 10.46 -12.04
CA ALA A 45 -14.93 11.77 -11.44
C ALA A 45 -14.86 11.71 -9.91
N GLU A 46 -15.48 10.71 -9.28
CA GLU A 46 -15.47 10.54 -7.82
C GLU A 46 -14.08 10.17 -7.29
N VAL A 47 -13.35 9.29 -7.99
CA VAL A 47 -11.94 8.98 -7.65
C VAL A 47 -11.07 10.24 -7.73
N ASN A 48 -11.21 11.03 -8.79
CA ASN A 48 -10.45 12.28 -8.95
C ASN A 48 -10.79 13.31 -7.86
N LYS A 49 -12.07 13.44 -7.48
CA LYS A 49 -12.48 14.31 -6.36
C LYS A 49 -11.85 13.85 -5.05
N ALA A 50 -11.91 12.55 -4.73
CA ALA A 50 -11.30 11.98 -3.53
C ALA A 50 -9.79 12.26 -3.48
N TRP A 51 -9.09 12.09 -4.60
CA TRP A 51 -7.66 12.39 -4.68
C TRP A 51 -7.31 13.86 -4.52
N ASN A 52 -8.11 14.76 -5.10
CA ASN A 52 -7.93 16.19 -4.92
C ASN A 52 -8.12 16.59 -3.44
N HIS A 53 -9.07 15.97 -2.73
CA HIS A 53 -9.23 16.16 -1.30
C HIS A 53 -8.01 15.67 -0.51
N MET A 54 -7.51 14.47 -0.80
CA MET A 54 -6.31 13.93 -0.14
C MET A 54 -5.07 14.79 -0.37
N ARG A 55 -4.86 15.32 -1.59
CA ARG A 55 -3.74 16.22 -1.88
C ARG A 55 -3.81 17.51 -1.06
N ARG A 56 -5.00 18.10 -0.93
CA ARG A 56 -5.21 19.29 -0.10
C ARG A 56 -4.96 19.02 1.38
N VAL A 57 -5.38 17.84 1.86
CA VAL A 57 -5.08 17.39 3.23
C VAL A 57 -3.57 17.26 3.44
N GLU A 58 -2.85 16.67 2.50
CA GLU A 58 -1.38 16.55 2.56
C GLU A 58 -0.69 17.91 2.65
N GLU A 59 -1.12 18.90 1.89
CA GLU A 59 -0.62 20.28 2.00
C GLU A 59 -0.88 20.88 3.39
N LEU A 60 -2.04 20.61 3.99
CA LEU A 60 -2.36 21.06 5.35
C LEU A 60 -1.50 20.36 6.41
N MET A 61 -1.25 19.06 6.26
CA MET A 61 -0.36 18.29 7.12
C MET A 61 1.07 18.84 7.09
N ASN A 62 1.60 19.11 5.89
CA ASN A 62 2.93 19.70 5.71
C ASN A 62 3.04 21.12 6.31
N SER A 63 1.93 21.84 6.46
CA SER A 63 1.87 23.13 7.15
C SER A 63 1.80 23.04 8.68
N GLY A 64 1.86 21.83 9.25
CA GLY A 64 1.78 21.60 10.70
C GLY A 64 0.37 21.71 11.29
N ARG A 65 -0.67 21.68 10.44
CA ARG A 65 -2.07 21.85 10.86
C ARG A 65 -2.87 20.56 10.75
N ALA A 66 -2.37 19.49 11.37
CA ALA A 66 -3.18 18.28 11.55
C ALA A 66 -4.25 18.53 12.63
N ASN A 67 -5.52 18.33 12.27
CA ASN A 67 -6.64 18.40 13.22
C ASN A 67 -7.69 17.33 12.86
N TYR A 68 -8.71 17.20 13.69
CA TYR A 68 -9.77 16.21 13.49
C TYR A 68 -10.47 16.30 12.12
N SER A 69 -10.64 17.51 11.56
CA SER A 69 -11.23 17.69 10.22
C SER A 69 -10.38 17.02 9.13
N VAL A 70 -9.06 17.09 9.26
CA VAL A 70 -8.11 16.47 8.31
C VAL A 70 -8.25 14.95 8.31
N LEU A 71 -8.38 14.33 9.48
CA LEU A 71 -8.62 12.88 9.62
C LEU A 71 -9.96 12.46 9.03
N SER A 72 -11.02 13.25 9.28
CA SER A 72 -12.35 12.99 8.74
C SER A 72 -12.36 13.04 7.21
N ASP A 73 -11.68 14.03 6.62
CA ASP A 73 -11.56 14.17 5.17
C ASP A 73 -10.76 13.03 4.53
N CYS A 74 -9.66 12.62 5.17
CA CYS A 74 -8.88 11.42 4.79
C CYS A 74 -9.76 10.16 4.79
N SER A 75 -10.50 9.93 5.88
CA SER A 75 -11.37 8.77 6.06
C SER A 75 -12.49 8.71 5.02
N ARG A 76 -13.11 9.86 4.72
CA ARG A 76 -14.14 9.97 3.68
C ARG A 76 -13.56 9.71 2.29
N SER A 77 -12.39 10.25 2.00
CA SER A 77 -11.74 10.10 0.69
C SER A 77 -11.35 8.64 0.44
N ILE A 78 -10.76 7.94 1.42
CA ILE A 78 -10.38 6.53 1.24
C ILE A 78 -11.61 5.61 1.12
N ALA A 79 -12.73 5.94 1.77
CA ALA A 79 -13.98 5.21 1.60
C ALA A 79 -14.52 5.33 0.17
N VAL A 80 -14.43 6.52 -0.45
CA VAL A 80 -14.78 6.73 -1.86
C VAL A 80 -13.86 5.90 -2.76
N LEU A 81 -12.55 5.96 -2.55
CA LEU A 81 -11.59 5.18 -3.34
C LEU A 81 -11.89 3.66 -3.28
N ARG A 82 -12.17 3.12 -2.09
CA ARG A 82 -12.54 1.70 -1.90
C ARG A 82 -13.86 1.30 -2.57
N THR A 83 -14.72 2.26 -2.92
CA THR A 83 -15.99 1.99 -3.62
C THR A 83 -15.76 1.75 -5.11
N PHE A 84 -14.80 2.46 -5.71
CA PHE A 84 -14.59 2.46 -7.15
C PHE A 84 -13.35 1.69 -7.60
N LEU A 85 -12.37 1.51 -6.71
CA LEU A 85 -11.10 0.86 -7.03
C LEU A 85 -11.07 -0.56 -6.47
N HIS A 86 -10.38 -1.44 -7.20
CA HIS A 86 -10.14 -2.80 -6.73
C HIS A 86 -9.33 -2.81 -5.43
N MET A 87 -9.61 -3.73 -4.51
CA MET A 87 -8.95 -3.80 -3.19
C MET A 87 -7.41 -3.91 -3.24
N TYR A 88 -6.88 -4.39 -4.36
CA TYR A 88 -5.45 -4.37 -4.68
C TYR A 88 -5.20 -3.35 -5.78
N ASN A 89 -5.26 -2.07 -5.42
CA ASN A 89 -4.96 -0.96 -6.30
C ASN A 89 -3.89 -0.10 -5.63
N LYS A 90 -2.91 0.36 -6.41
CA LYS A 90 -1.81 1.20 -5.93
C LYS A 90 -2.34 2.48 -5.27
N ASP A 91 -3.37 3.08 -5.85
CA ASP A 91 -3.99 4.29 -5.34
C ASP A 91 -4.60 4.07 -3.95
N ILE A 92 -5.13 2.87 -3.66
CA ILE A 92 -5.57 2.54 -2.31
C ILE A 92 -4.37 2.45 -1.38
N ALA A 93 -3.25 1.83 -1.77
CA ALA A 93 -2.05 1.80 -0.93
C ALA A 93 -1.51 3.21 -0.63
N ASP A 94 -1.43 4.07 -1.64
CA ASP A 94 -0.99 5.46 -1.49
C ASP A 94 -1.96 6.26 -0.60
N ALA A 95 -3.26 5.97 -0.67
CA ALA A 95 -4.27 6.56 0.20
C ALA A 95 -4.13 6.08 1.66
N GLU A 96 -3.91 4.79 1.89
CA GLU A 96 -3.64 4.23 3.22
C GLU A 96 -2.42 4.89 3.86
N ASP A 97 -1.33 5.07 3.11
CA ASP A 97 -0.13 5.78 3.56
C ASP A 97 -0.43 7.23 4.01
N LYS A 98 -1.22 7.98 3.22
CA LYS A 98 -1.62 9.35 3.59
C LYS A 98 -2.48 9.39 4.84
N VAL A 99 -3.39 8.44 5.01
CA VAL A 99 -4.19 8.33 6.23
C VAL A 99 -3.29 7.97 7.41
N ALA A 100 -2.32 7.06 7.23
CA ALA A 100 -1.35 6.70 8.27
C ALA A 100 -0.54 7.92 8.75
N GLN A 101 -0.06 8.73 7.81
CA GLN A 101 0.63 9.99 8.12
C GLN A 101 -0.27 10.96 8.89
N ALA A 102 -1.53 11.12 8.46
CA ALA A 102 -2.48 11.99 9.13
C ALA A 102 -2.74 11.55 10.58
N CYS A 103 -2.97 10.25 10.80
CA CYS A 103 -3.14 9.66 12.12
C CYS A 103 -1.88 9.86 12.98
N TYR A 104 -0.69 9.65 12.42
CA TYR A 104 0.58 9.84 13.14
C TYR A 104 0.73 11.29 13.62
N LEU A 105 0.47 12.27 12.75
CA LEU A 105 0.55 13.69 13.10
C LEU A 105 -0.50 14.12 14.12
N ALA A 106 -1.64 13.44 14.15
CA ALA A 106 -2.69 13.66 15.15
C ALA A 106 -2.42 12.94 16.49
N GLY A 107 -1.38 12.10 16.58
CA GLY A 107 -1.08 11.29 17.76
C GLY A 107 -1.88 9.98 17.85
N GLU A 108 -2.70 9.66 16.85
CA GLU A 108 -3.50 8.43 16.76
C GLU A 108 -2.65 7.25 16.27
N LEU A 109 -1.62 6.88 17.05
CA LEU A 109 -0.57 5.96 16.63
C LEU A 109 -1.07 4.54 16.31
N VAL A 110 -2.13 4.08 16.99
CA VAL A 110 -2.75 2.78 16.73
C VAL A 110 -3.36 2.74 15.32
N ASP A 111 -4.06 3.79 14.92
CA ASP A 111 -4.68 3.86 13.60
C ASP A 111 -3.63 4.15 12.52
N ALA A 112 -2.62 4.97 12.83
CA ALA A 112 -1.46 5.18 11.96
C ALA A 112 -0.80 3.85 11.58
N ARG A 113 -0.57 2.98 12.57
CA ARG A 113 -0.01 1.65 12.36
C ARG A 113 -0.90 0.80 11.45
N LYS A 114 -2.20 0.71 11.74
CA LYS A 114 -3.14 -0.11 10.96
C LYS A 114 -3.16 0.31 9.49
N HIS A 115 -3.20 1.61 9.23
CA HIS A 115 -3.21 2.14 7.87
C HIS A 115 -1.88 1.88 7.14
N CYS A 116 -0.74 2.07 7.80
CA CYS A 116 0.57 1.75 7.21
C CYS A 116 0.72 0.24 6.90
N GLU A 117 0.27 -0.63 7.80
CA GLU A 117 0.25 -2.08 7.56
C GLU A 117 -0.70 -2.48 6.42
N ALA A 118 -1.84 -1.79 6.26
CA ALA A 118 -2.77 -1.99 5.15
C ALA A 118 -2.12 -1.59 3.80
N SER A 119 -1.42 -0.45 3.75
CA SER A 119 -0.60 -0.05 2.59
C SER A 119 0.41 -1.14 2.21
N ILE A 120 1.24 -1.59 3.17
CA ILE A 120 2.22 -2.66 2.95
C ILE A 120 1.56 -3.94 2.42
N LYS A 121 0.40 -4.33 2.98
CA LYS A 121 -0.33 -5.51 2.55
C LYS A 121 -0.79 -5.42 1.09
N ILE A 122 -1.25 -4.25 0.65
CA ILE A 122 -1.63 -4.02 -0.75
C ILE A 122 -0.38 -4.03 -1.64
N LEU A 123 0.69 -3.34 -1.24
CA LEU A 123 1.94 -3.30 -2.01
C LEU A 123 2.54 -4.70 -2.22
N LYS A 124 2.47 -5.59 -1.22
CA LYS A 124 2.87 -7.01 -1.36
C LYS A 124 2.00 -7.82 -2.32
N ARG A 125 0.81 -7.34 -2.68
CA ARG A 125 -0.03 -7.95 -3.73
C ARG A 125 0.27 -7.41 -5.11
N LEU A 126 0.85 -6.21 -5.20
CA LEU A 126 1.14 -5.51 -6.45
C LEU A 126 2.59 -5.70 -6.92
N TYR A 127 3.50 -5.94 -5.98
CA TYR A 127 4.93 -6.03 -6.21
C TYR A 127 5.51 -7.29 -5.59
N GLU A 128 6.74 -7.65 -5.98
CA GLU A 128 7.50 -8.70 -5.30
C GLU A 128 7.70 -8.37 -3.80
N ASP A 129 7.75 -9.39 -2.95
CA ASP A 129 7.77 -9.26 -1.48
C ASP A 129 8.90 -8.38 -0.92
N GLU A 130 9.98 -8.20 -1.69
CA GLU A 130 11.15 -7.40 -1.31
C GLU A 130 11.30 -6.13 -2.15
N HIS A 131 10.25 -5.66 -2.82
CA HIS A 131 10.31 -4.47 -3.65
C HIS A 131 10.63 -3.19 -2.85
N VAL A 132 11.42 -2.28 -3.43
CA VAL A 132 11.87 -1.04 -2.76
C VAL A 132 10.73 -0.18 -2.20
N VAL A 133 9.57 -0.18 -2.85
CA VAL A 133 8.38 0.58 -2.39
C VAL A 133 7.87 0.06 -1.04
N ILE A 134 7.99 -1.25 -0.78
CA ILE A 134 7.65 -1.85 0.52
C ILE A 134 8.70 -1.42 1.54
N GLY A 135 9.98 -1.36 1.16
CA GLY A 135 11.05 -0.85 2.01
C GLY A 135 10.81 0.58 2.50
N ASN A 136 10.36 1.48 1.61
CA ASN A 136 9.98 2.85 1.96
C ASN A 136 8.83 2.88 2.97
N GLU A 137 7.81 2.04 2.78
CA GLU A 137 6.66 1.98 3.68
C GLU A 137 7.04 1.39 5.05
N MET A 138 7.96 0.42 5.08
CA MET A 138 8.49 -0.14 6.32
C MET A 138 9.29 0.88 7.15
N VAL A 139 9.95 1.86 6.53
CA VAL A 139 10.62 2.96 7.25
C VAL A 139 9.60 3.80 8.04
N LYS A 140 8.44 4.07 7.45
CA LYS A 140 7.34 4.77 8.12
C LYS A 140 6.75 3.93 9.25
N LEU A 141 6.53 2.63 9.01
CA LEU A 141 6.06 1.69 10.04
C LEU A 141 7.01 1.65 11.25
N ALA A 142 8.33 1.58 11.02
CA ALA A 142 9.33 1.60 12.09
C ALA A 142 9.26 2.90 12.91
N SER A 143 9.03 4.04 12.25
CA SER A 143 8.87 5.34 12.93
C SER A 143 7.60 5.38 13.79
N ILE A 144 6.49 4.82 13.30
CA ILE A 144 5.24 4.67 14.06
C ILE A 144 5.43 3.73 15.26
N GLN A 145 6.15 2.62 15.06
CA GLN A 145 6.47 1.65 16.11
C GLN A 145 7.31 2.27 17.22
N LEU A 146 8.36 3.03 16.89
CA LEU A 146 9.15 3.78 17.86
C LEU A 146 8.28 4.75 18.66
N ALA A 147 7.46 5.55 18.00
CA ALA A 147 6.57 6.51 18.67
C ALA A 147 5.55 5.81 19.61
N SER A 148 5.16 4.58 19.29
CA SER A 148 4.24 3.76 20.08
C SER A 148 4.93 2.97 21.20
N GLY A 149 6.27 3.06 21.33
CA GLY A 149 7.06 2.29 22.30
C GLY A 149 7.34 0.84 21.91
N ASP A 150 6.94 0.41 20.71
CA ASP A 150 7.21 -0.95 20.19
C ASP A 150 8.64 -1.04 19.64
N SER A 151 9.60 -1.07 20.56
CA SER A 151 11.02 -1.01 20.24
C SER A 151 11.49 -2.25 19.46
N SER A 152 10.99 -3.44 19.82
CA SER A 152 11.32 -4.69 19.14
C SER A 152 10.78 -4.72 17.71
N GLY A 153 9.50 -4.36 17.53
CA GLY A 153 8.89 -4.28 16.20
C GLY A 153 9.60 -3.27 15.30
N ALA A 154 9.97 -2.10 15.85
CA ALA A 154 10.71 -1.08 15.11
C ALA A 154 12.09 -1.56 14.66
N TRP A 155 12.82 -2.27 15.51
CA TRP A 155 14.12 -2.85 15.18
C TRP A 155 14.02 -3.87 14.04
N ASP A 156 13.10 -4.83 14.14
CA ASP A 156 12.92 -5.86 13.13
C ASP A 156 12.48 -5.26 11.79
N THR A 157 11.56 -4.31 11.83
CA THR A 157 11.06 -3.58 10.64
C THR A 157 12.19 -2.79 9.98
N THR A 158 13.02 -2.09 10.76
CA THR A 158 14.18 -1.33 10.26
C THR A 158 15.25 -2.23 9.66
N LYS A 159 15.51 -3.39 10.28
CA LYS A 159 16.44 -4.39 9.73
C LYS A 159 15.94 -4.90 8.38
N ARG A 160 14.65 -5.20 8.27
CA ARG A 160 14.06 -5.70 7.02
C ARG A 160 14.02 -4.63 5.92
N SER A 161 13.67 -3.38 6.22
CA SER A 161 13.73 -2.29 5.24
C SER A 161 15.15 -2.07 4.74
N SER A 162 16.14 -2.12 5.64
CA SER A 162 17.56 -2.00 5.28
C SER A 162 18.03 -3.12 4.36
N GLN A 163 17.60 -4.36 4.60
CA GLN A 163 17.89 -5.49 3.70
C GLN A 163 17.32 -5.25 2.29
N ILE A 164 16.09 -4.75 2.20
CA ILE A 164 15.46 -4.38 0.93
C ILE A 164 16.31 -3.31 0.22
N PHE A 165 16.66 -2.22 0.90
CA PHE A 165 17.48 -1.18 0.27
C PHE A 165 18.85 -1.70 -0.17
N SER A 166 19.53 -2.51 0.65
CA SER A 166 20.81 -3.12 0.28
C SER A 166 20.71 -4.05 -0.93
N LYS A 167 19.59 -4.75 -1.13
CA LYS A 167 19.36 -5.59 -2.31
C LYS A 167 19.36 -4.78 -3.62
N TYR A 168 18.79 -3.57 -3.61
CA TYR A 168 18.68 -2.73 -4.82
C TYR A 168 19.87 -1.78 -5.01
N TYR A 169 20.43 -1.24 -3.91
CA TYR A 169 21.44 -0.17 -3.95
C TYR A 169 22.81 -0.59 -3.43
N GLY A 170 22.95 -1.84 -2.95
CA GLY A 170 24.21 -2.36 -2.41
C GLY A 170 24.73 -1.55 -1.23
N SER A 171 26.04 -1.34 -1.20
CA SER A 171 26.74 -0.54 -0.18
C SER A 171 26.35 0.95 -0.21
N HIS A 172 25.78 1.45 -1.31
CA HIS A 172 25.38 2.85 -1.42
C HIS A 172 24.04 3.15 -0.75
N ALA A 173 23.29 2.14 -0.30
CA ALA A 173 21.99 2.31 0.34
C ALA A 173 22.01 3.34 1.48
N GLU A 174 22.99 3.24 2.38
CA GLU A 174 23.10 4.15 3.53
C GLU A 174 23.55 5.57 3.15
N THR A 175 24.24 5.72 2.01
CA THR A 175 24.62 7.02 1.46
C THR A 175 23.44 7.70 0.76
N LEU A 176 22.65 6.95 0.01
CA LEU A 176 21.47 7.45 -0.71
C LEU A 176 20.31 7.78 0.25
N PHE A 177 20.17 6.97 1.31
CA PHE A 177 19.13 7.12 2.32
C PHE A 177 19.77 7.42 3.67
N SER A 178 20.17 8.68 3.86
CA SER A 178 20.86 9.16 5.06
C SER A 178 20.06 8.95 6.36
N TYR A 179 18.75 8.74 6.27
CA TYR A 179 17.90 8.41 7.42
C TYR A 179 18.07 6.95 7.91
N LEU A 180 18.57 6.02 7.09
CA LEU A 180 18.69 4.61 7.47
C LEU A 180 19.67 4.38 8.63
N PRO A 181 20.89 4.95 8.64
CA PRO A 181 21.78 4.83 9.79
C PRO A 181 21.18 5.40 11.08
N CYS A 182 20.53 6.56 11.01
CA CYS A 182 19.87 7.18 12.15
C CYS A 182 18.75 6.28 12.72
N LEU A 183 17.86 5.79 11.86
CA LEU A 183 16.77 4.91 12.27
C LEU A 183 17.27 3.61 12.88
N LYS A 184 18.32 2.99 12.32
CA LYS A 184 18.98 1.82 12.91
C LYS A 184 19.51 2.10 14.31
N GLN A 185 20.15 3.25 14.50
CA GLN A 185 20.71 3.63 15.79
C GLN A 185 19.62 3.89 16.82
N GLU A 186 18.55 4.58 16.45
CA GLU A 186 17.42 4.87 17.33
C GLU A 186 16.69 3.61 17.78
N THR A 187 16.40 2.71 16.84
CA THR A 187 15.76 1.42 17.15
C THR A 187 16.64 0.53 18.02
N ALA A 188 17.96 0.48 17.78
CA ALA A 188 18.89 -0.25 18.65
C ALA A 188 18.90 0.31 20.08
N LYS A 189 18.95 1.63 20.23
CA LYS A 189 18.91 2.30 21.54
C LYS A 189 17.60 2.02 22.27
N ALA A 190 16.48 2.10 21.57
CA ALA A 190 15.16 1.85 22.13
C ALA A 190 15.02 0.42 22.68
N VAL A 191 15.51 -0.58 21.93
CA VAL A 191 15.54 -1.98 22.39
C VAL A 191 16.36 -2.12 23.67
N ASN A 192 17.58 -1.57 23.72
CA ASN A 192 18.44 -1.68 24.91
C ASN A 192 17.83 -1.01 26.15
N LEU A 193 17.12 0.10 25.98
CA LEU A 193 16.41 0.79 27.06
C LEU A 193 15.20 0.00 27.57
N SER A 194 14.50 -0.71 26.69
CA SER A 194 13.35 -1.54 27.06
C SER A 194 13.71 -2.82 27.81
N THR A 195 14.97 -3.26 27.72
CA THR A 195 15.50 -4.46 28.38
C THR A 195 16.25 -4.18 29.69
N SER A 196 16.42 -2.90 30.05
CA SER A 196 17.11 -2.45 31.27
C SER A 196 16.10 -2.12 32.37
#